data_AF-U4VD64-F1
#
_entry.id   AF-U4VD64-F1
#
_cell.length_a   1.000
_cell.length_b   1.000
_cell.length_c   1.000
_cell.angle_alpha   90.00
_cell.angle_beta   90.00
_cell.angle_gamma   90.00
#
_symmetry.space_group_name_H-M   'P 1'
#
loop_
_entity.id
_entity.type
_entity.pdbx_description
1 polymer ?
#
loop_
_entity_poly.entity_id
_entity_poly.type
_entity_poly.pdbx_seq_one_letter_code
_entity_poly.pdbx_strand_id
1 'polypeptide(L)'
;MFRWFEKRLEAYPEEPPREPPPRGLVAFCLYYTRGAWPWIIGMAIFTTLIAVIEVSLFAFMGNIVDWLSHQSRETFLSNEGWRLALIAGVVLIGLPGVVLIHSLLIHQTLLGNYPMRIRWLMHRYLIRQSMSFFQDEFAGRISTKLMQTALAVRETVMKLLDVLNYVIVYFAGTLFIAASADLVLMVPFAVWLVAYILLLRFFIPRLRVVSEQQADARSLMDGPHRRQLYEYRDREAFL
;
A
#
# COMPACT_ATOMS: atom_id res chain seq x y z
N MET A 1 -22.01 13.79 1.31
CA MET A 1 -21.12 12.98 0.46
C MET A 1 -20.12 12.18 1.28
N PHE A 2 -19.29 12.79 2.14
CA PHE A 2 -18.35 12.09 3.03
C PHE A 2 -19.00 11.12 4.06
N ARG A 3 -20.15 11.49 4.65
CA ARG A 3 -20.93 10.64 5.57
C ARG A 3 -21.43 9.31 4.98
N TRP A 4 -21.56 9.22 3.65
CA TRP A 4 -22.04 8.00 2.98
C TRP A 4 -20.94 6.93 2.87
N PHE A 5 -19.70 7.37 2.68
CA PHE A 5 -18.49 6.53 2.73
C PHE A 5 -18.14 6.12 4.17
N GLU A 6 -18.34 7.04 5.13
CA GLU A 6 -18.14 6.82 6.57
C GLU A 6 -19.10 5.80 7.17
N LYS A 7 -20.39 5.80 6.80
CA LYS A 7 -21.41 4.90 7.37
C LYS A 7 -21.33 3.44 6.92
N ARG A 8 -20.56 3.13 5.88
CA ARG A 8 -20.49 1.76 5.30
C ARG A 8 -19.27 0.95 5.74
N LEU A 9 -18.26 1.61 6.31
CA LEU A 9 -17.18 0.92 6.99
C LEU A 9 -17.43 1.05 8.49
N GLU A 10 -18.03 0.03 9.11
CA GLU A 10 -18.13 0.01 10.57
C GLU A 10 -16.72 0.05 11.16
N ALA A 11 -16.36 1.21 11.72
CA ALA A 11 -15.14 1.40 12.48
C ALA A 11 -15.12 0.51 13.74
N TYR A 12 -16.30 0.05 14.17
CA TYR A 12 -16.54 -0.66 15.42
C TYR A 12 -17.42 -1.91 15.18
N PRO A 13 -16.90 -2.99 14.58
CA PRO A 13 -17.68 -4.23 14.46
C PRO A 13 -18.03 -4.78 15.85
N GLU A 14 -19.31 -5.09 16.07
CA GLU A 14 -19.82 -5.65 17.33
C GLU A 14 -19.44 -7.13 17.51
N GLU A 15 -19.02 -7.80 16.43
CA GLU A 15 -18.63 -9.21 16.44
C GLU A 15 -17.53 -9.48 17.49
N PRO A 16 -17.72 -10.47 18.39
CA PRO A 16 -16.70 -10.85 19.34
C PRO A 16 -15.47 -11.35 18.57
N PRO A 17 -14.24 -10.91 18.93
CA PRO A 17 -13.04 -11.38 18.26
C PRO A 17 -12.96 -12.91 18.39
N ARG A 18 -13.06 -13.62 17.26
CA ARG A 18 -12.75 -15.05 17.21
C ARG A 18 -11.26 -15.22 17.46
N GLU A 19 -10.94 -15.83 18.59
CA GLU A 19 -9.59 -16.27 18.96
C GLU A 19 -9.07 -17.33 17.97
N PRO A 20 -7.74 -17.48 17.79
CA PRO A 20 -6.69 -16.46 17.69
C PRO A 20 -6.58 -15.94 16.23
N PRO A 21 -5.95 -14.77 16.00
CA PRO A 21 -5.64 -14.34 14.64
C PRO A 21 -4.79 -15.40 13.93
N PRO A 22 -5.14 -15.79 12.69
CA PRO A 22 -4.48 -16.90 12.01
C PRO A 22 -2.98 -16.62 11.83
N ARG A 23 -2.14 -17.63 12.10
CA ARG A 23 -0.68 -17.55 11.99
C ARG A 23 -0.28 -17.25 10.54
N GLY A 24 0.34 -16.10 10.31
CA GLY A 24 0.90 -15.69 9.01
C GLY A 24 0.51 -14.26 8.62
N LEU A 25 1.48 -13.47 8.14
CA LEU A 25 1.27 -12.06 7.75
C LEU A 25 0.13 -11.88 6.75
N VAL A 26 0.02 -12.80 5.78
CA VAL A 26 -1.01 -12.76 4.73
C VAL A 26 -2.40 -13.10 5.29
N ALA A 27 -2.51 -14.13 6.12
CA ALA A 27 -3.78 -14.51 6.75
C ALA A 27 -4.25 -13.47 7.77
N PHE A 28 -3.32 -12.83 8.48
CA PHE A 28 -3.57 -11.70 9.37
C PHE A 28 -4.06 -10.47 8.61
N CYS A 29 -3.41 -10.13 7.49
CA CYS A 29 -3.85 -9.07 6.60
C CYS A 29 -5.26 -9.36 6.05
N LEU A 30 -5.52 -10.58 5.55
CA LEU A 30 -6.84 -10.99 5.08
C LEU A 30 -7.93 -10.94 6.16
N TYR A 31 -7.59 -11.35 7.39
CA TYR A 31 -8.51 -11.34 8.53
C TYR A 31 -8.89 -9.91 8.94
N TYR A 32 -7.92 -8.99 9.01
CA TYR A 32 -8.19 -7.58 9.27
C TYR A 32 -8.83 -6.83 8.11
N THR A 33 -8.64 -7.33 6.89
CA THR A 33 -9.24 -6.79 5.66
C THR A 33 -10.70 -7.21 5.49
N ARG A 34 -11.20 -8.19 6.25
CA ARG A 34 -12.50 -8.88 6.05
C ARG A 34 -13.77 -8.02 6.13
N GLY A 35 -13.66 -6.71 6.39
CA GLY A 35 -14.78 -5.77 6.22
C GLY A 35 -14.44 -4.48 5.46
N ALA A 36 -13.29 -4.41 4.78
CA ALA A 36 -12.91 -3.31 3.89
C ALA A 36 -12.78 -3.75 2.42
N TRP A 37 -13.08 -5.01 2.11
CA TRP A 37 -12.99 -5.60 0.77
C TRP A 37 -13.65 -4.77 -0.33
N PRO A 38 -14.87 -4.21 -0.19
CA PRO A 38 -15.49 -3.46 -1.28
C PRO A 38 -14.70 -2.20 -1.66
N TRP A 39 -14.12 -1.52 -0.66
CA TRP A 39 -13.35 -0.29 -0.87
C TRP A 39 -11.95 -0.57 -1.39
N ILE A 40 -11.35 -1.66 -0.94
CA ILE A 40 -10.04 -2.12 -1.40
C ILE A 40 -10.13 -2.66 -2.83
N ILE A 41 -11.19 -3.39 -3.17
CA ILE A 41 -11.47 -3.80 -4.55
C ILE A 41 -11.71 -2.57 -5.42
N GLY A 42 -12.53 -1.61 -4.96
CA GLY A 42 -12.76 -0.36 -5.67
C GLY A 42 -11.46 0.38 -5.96
N MET A 43 -10.62 0.56 -4.94
CA MET A 43 -9.28 1.13 -5.07
C MET A 43 -8.45 0.36 -6.10
N ALA A 44 -8.33 -0.97 -5.96
CA ALA A 44 -7.54 -1.80 -6.89
C ALA A 44 -8.05 -1.67 -8.34
N ILE A 45 -9.36 -1.60 -8.56
CA ILE A 45 -9.96 -1.35 -9.89
C ILE A 45 -9.52 0.00 -10.44
N PHE A 46 -9.60 1.07 -9.64
CA PHE A 46 -9.15 2.40 -10.06
C PHE A 46 -7.63 2.42 -10.34
N THR A 47 -6.82 1.76 -9.50
CA THR A 47 -5.38 1.60 -9.73
C THR A 47 -5.10 0.89 -11.05
N THR A 48 -5.78 -0.23 -11.31
CA THR A 48 -5.67 -0.98 -12.57
C THR A 48 -6.09 -0.10 -13.75
N LEU A 49 -7.17 0.66 -13.62
CA LEU A 49 -7.63 1.56 -14.67
C LEU A 49 -6.58 2.63 -15.00
N ILE A 50 -5.96 3.24 -13.99
CA ILE A 50 -4.85 4.20 -14.18
C ILE A 50 -3.70 3.53 -14.93
N ALA A 51 -3.24 2.37 -14.46
CA ALA A 51 -2.15 1.65 -15.09
C ALA A 51 -2.46 1.27 -16.55
N VAL A 52 -3.67 0.78 -16.84
CA VAL A 52 -4.11 0.43 -18.21
C VAL A 52 -4.16 1.66 -19.10
N ILE A 53 -4.72 2.77 -18.62
CA ILE A 53 -4.74 4.04 -19.37
C ILE A 53 -3.29 4.43 -19.71
N GLU A 54 -2.39 4.48 -18.73
CA GLU A 54 -0.98 4.86 -18.97
C GLU A 54 -0.27 3.94 -19.95
N VAL A 55 -0.42 2.62 -19.80
CA VAL A 55 0.13 1.64 -20.75
C VAL A 55 -0.41 1.87 -22.16
N SER A 56 -1.71 2.11 -22.30
CA SER A 56 -2.31 2.40 -23.60
C SER A 56 -1.79 3.69 -24.25
N LEU A 57 -1.37 4.68 -23.45
CA LEU A 57 -0.77 5.90 -23.96
C LEU A 57 0.60 5.64 -24.59
N PHE A 58 1.39 4.73 -24.03
CA PHE A 58 2.65 4.30 -24.65
C PHE A 58 2.43 3.56 -25.97
N ALA A 59 1.43 2.67 -26.03
CA ALA A 59 1.04 2.02 -27.29
C ALA A 59 0.59 3.05 -28.34
N PHE A 60 -0.18 4.05 -27.91
CA PHE A 60 -0.64 5.11 -28.79
C PHE A 60 0.50 5.98 -29.31
N MET A 61 1.51 6.27 -28.48
CA MET A 61 2.71 6.98 -28.92
C MET A 61 3.40 6.26 -30.09
N GLY A 62 3.48 4.91 -30.04
CA GLY A 62 3.99 4.11 -31.15
C GLY A 62 3.21 4.37 -32.44
N ASN A 63 1.88 4.31 -32.38
CA ASN A 63 1.01 4.59 -33.53
C ASN A 63 1.17 6.03 -34.07
N ILE A 64 1.36 7.04 -33.20
CA ILE A 64 1.61 8.41 -33.64
C ILE A 64 2.90 8.48 -34.48
N VAL A 65 3.98 7.82 -34.02
CA VAL A 65 5.26 7.78 -34.74
C VAL A 65 5.10 7.08 -36.08
N ASP A 66 4.34 5.98 -36.13
CA ASP A 66 4.05 5.26 -37.37
C ASP A 66 3.23 6.10 -38.35
N TRP A 67 2.23 6.85 -37.87
CA TRP A 67 1.46 7.73 -38.75
C TRP A 67 2.29 8.90 -39.27
N LEU A 68 3.14 9.50 -38.42
CA LEU A 68 4.00 10.62 -38.80
C LEU A 68 5.06 10.23 -39.83
N SER A 69 5.45 8.94 -39.86
CA SER A 69 6.41 8.41 -40.84
C SER A 69 5.77 8.04 -42.18
N HIS A 70 4.45 7.78 -42.24
CA HIS A 70 3.78 7.27 -43.45
C HIS A 70 2.81 8.26 -44.13
N GLN A 71 2.33 9.33 -43.48
CA GLN A 71 1.34 10.26 -44.05
C GLN A 71 1.87 11.70 -44.29
N SER A 72 1.40 12.31 -45.38
CA SER A 72 1.61 13.73 -45.71
C SER A 72 0.83 14.65 -44.76
N ARG A 73 1.47 15.74 -44.30
CA ARG A 73 0.96 16.73 -43.32
C ARG A 73 -0.46 17.24 -43.57
N GLU A 74 -0.94 17.22 -44.81
CA GLU A 74 -2.21 17.84 -45.21
C GLU A 74 -3.44 16.96 -44.96
N THR A 75 -3.33 15.63 -44.99
CA THR A 75 -4.49 14.72 -44.78
C THR A 75 -4.62 14.27 -43.31
N PHE A 76 -3.53 14.37 -42.55
CA PHE A 76 -3.40 13.89 -41.17
C PHE A 76 -4.35 14.59 -40.19
N LEU A 77 -4.45 15.92 -40.26
CA LEU A 77 -5.31 16.71 -39.38
C LEU A 77 -6.80 16.55 -39.72
N SER A 78 -7.12 16.25 -40.99
CA SER A 78 -8.50 16.14 -41.47
C SER A 78 -9.15 14.80 -41.12
N ASN A 79 -8.42 13.68 -41.18
CA ASN A 79 -8.96 12.35 -40.85
C ASN A 79 -8.75 11.94 -39.39
N GLU A 80 -7.58 12.22 -38.82
CA GLU A 80 -7.18 11.70 -37.51
C GLU A 80 -7.36 12.72 -36.37
N GLY A 81 -7.66 14.00 -36.69
CA GLY A 81 -7.83 15.08 -35.71
C GLY A 81 -8.89 14.78 -34.65
N TRP A 82 -9.99 14.12 -35.00
CA TRP A 82 -11.03 13.72 -34.04
C TRP A 82 -10.56 12.63 -33.07
N ARG A 83 -9.80 11.63 -33.54
CA ARG A 83 -9.21 10.58 -32.69
C ARG A 83 -8.16 11.16 -31.74
N LEU A 84 -7.31 12.05 -32.24
CA LEU A 84 -6.32 12.77 -31.44
C LEU A 84 -6.98 13.67 -30.39
N ALA A 85 -8.08 14.36 -30.73
CA ALA A 85 -8.83 15.19 -29.78
C ALA A 85 -9.50 14.36 -28.67
N LEU A 86 -10.08 13.20 -29.01
CA LEU A 86 -10.64 12.27 -28.02
C LEU A 86 -9.58 11.76 -27.05
N ILE A 87 -8.41 11.36 -27.56
CA ILE A 87 -7.32 10.86 -26.72
C ILE A 87 -6.74 11.98 -25.88
N ALA A 88 -6.54 13.18 -26.44
CA ALA A 88 -6.15 14.36 -25.69
C ALA A 88 -7.15 14.65 -24.56
N GLY A 89 -8.46 14.55 -24.83
CA GLY A 89 -9.50 14.70 -23.81
C GLY A 89 -9.43 13.64 -22.70
N VAL A 90 -9.19 12.37 -23.05
CA VAL A 90 -9.01 11.29 -22.07
C VAL A 90 -7.75 11.53 -21.22
N VAL A 91 -6.66 12.04 -21.80
CA VAL A 91 -5.41 12.32 -21.07
C VAL A 91 -5.55 13.55 -20.17
N LEU A 92 -6.12 14.65 -20.69
CA LEU A 92 -6.22 15.93 -19.97
C LEU A 92 -7.33 15.95 -18.92
N ILE A 93 -8.38 15.14 -19.10
CA ILE A 93 -9.55 15.17 -18.21
C ILE A 93 -9.78 13.80 -17.58
N GLY A 94 -9.75 12.73 -18.39
CA GLY A 94 -10.01 11.36 -17.92
C GLY A 94 -8.98 10.88 -16.89
N LEU A 95 -7.70 10.89 -17.25
CA LEU A 95 -6.60 10.45 -16.38
C LEU A 95 -6.55 11.23 -15.06
N PRO A 96 -6.51 12.58 -15.03
CA PRO A 96 -6.54 13.31 -13.77
C PRO A 96 -7.85 13.09 -13.00
N GLY A 97 -8.98 12.91 -13.68
CA GLY A 97 -10.25 12.58 -13.01
C GLY A 97 -10.20 11.23 -12.29
N VAL A 98 -9.67 10.20 -12.94
CA VAL A 98 -9.50 8.86 -12.35
C VAL A 98 -8.49 8.91 -11.19
N VAL A 99 -7.35 9.58 -11.37
CA VAL A 99 -6.33 9.76 -10.32
C VAL A 99 -6.90 10.54 -9.13
N LEU A 100 -7.71 11.57 -9.37
CA LEU A 100 -8.38 12.32 -8.29
C LEU A 100 -9.34 11.43 -7.50
N ILE A 101 -10.19 10.65 -8.17
CA ILE A 101 -11.13 9.72 -7.51
C ILE A 101 -10.35 8.67 -6.70
N HIS A 102 -9.33 8.07 -7.30
CA HIS A 102 -8.46 7.11 -6.63
C HIS A 102 -7.79 7.72 -5.39
N SER A 103 -7.19 8.90 -5.53
CA SER A 103 -6.55 9.62 -4.44
C SER A 103 -7.54 9.96 -3.31
N LEU A 104 -8.75 10.41 -3.66
CA LEU A 104 -9.82 10.68 -2.69
C LEU A 104 -10.24 9.41 -1.95
N LEU A 105 -10.40 8.28 -2.65
CA LEU A 105 -10.74 7.00 -2.01
C LEU A 105 -9.67 6.59 -1.01
N ILE A 106 -8.40 6.67 -1.38
CA ILE A 106 -7.26 6.31 -0.52
C ILE A 106 -7.18 7.23 0.68
N HIS A 107 -7.00 8.53 0.44
CA HIS A 107 -6.66 9.48 1.48
C HIS A 107 -7.85 9.76 2.40
N GLN A 108 -9.07 9.82 1.86
CA GLN A 108 -10.24 10.15 2.65
C GLN A 108 -10.87 8.94 3.34
N THR A 109 -10.93 7.79 2.67
CA THR A 109 -11.71 6.64 3.18
C THR A 109 -10.82 5.64 3.89
N LEU A 110 -9.71 5.25 3.26
CA LEU A 110 -8.87 4.15 3.75
C LEU A 110 -7.81 4.63 4.75
N LEU A 111 -7.21 5.80 4.54
CA LEU A 111 -6.08 6.27 5.34
C LEU A 111 -6.48 6.58 6.80
N GLY A 112 -7.72 7.03 7.02
CA GLY A 112 -8.30 7.31 8.34
C GLY A 112 -9.02 6.13 8.99
N ASN A 113 -10.01 5.54 8.32
CA ASN A 113 -10.90 4.54 8.95
C ASN A 113 -10.21 3.19 9.16
N TYR A 114 -9.32 2.78 8.26
CA TYR A 114 -8.67 1.48 8.32
C TYR A 114 -7.77 1.30 9.57
N PRO A 115 -6.85 2.24 9.91
CA PRO A 115 -6.06 2.11 11.13
C PRO A 115 -6.91 2.27 12.40
N MET A 116 -7.98 3.08 12.40
CA MET A 116 -8.88 3.20 13.57
C MET A 116 -9.57 1.87 13.88
N ARG A 117 -10.06 1.17 12.86
CA ARG A 117 -10.69 -0.15 13.02
C ARG A 117 -9.71 -1.19 13.57
N ILE A 118 -8.47 -1.20 13.06
CA ILE A 118 -7.43 -2.10 13.56
C ILE A 118 -7.11 -1.80 15.03
N ARG A 119 -6.96 -0.52 15.40
CA ARG A 119 -6.73 -0.11 16.79
C ARG A 119 -7.87 -0.56 17.71
N TRP A 120 -9.12 -0.42 17.30
CA TRP A 120 -10.27 -0.83 18.10
C TRP A 120 -10.30 -2.34 18.35
N LEU A 121 -10.10 -3.14 17.31
CA LEU A 121 -10.05 -4.59 17.40
C LEU A 121 -8.92 -5.06 18.33
N MET A 122 -7.75 -4.44 18.21
CA MET A 122 -6.61 -4.78 19.04
C MET A 122 -6.77 -4.31 20.50
N HIS A 123 -7.41 -3.16 20.73
CA HIS A 123 -7.79 -2.71 22.07
C HIS A 123 -8.78 -3.68 22.74
N ARG A 124 -9.83 -4.12 22.03
CA ARG A 124 -10.78 -5.13 22.52
C ARG A 124 -10.11 -6.48 22.82
N TYR A 125 -9.11 -6.87 22.05
CA TYR A 125 -8.31 -8.06 22.31
C TYR A 125 -7.46 -7.92 23.57
N LEU A 126 -6.84 -6.75 23.77
CA LEU A 126 -6.01 -6.46 24.93
C LEU A 126 -6.78 -6.49 26.26
N ILE A 127 -8.02 -6.00 26.29
CA ILE A 127 -8.86 -6.03 27.50
C ILE A 127 -9.20 -7.48 27.93
N ARG A 128 -9.10 -8.45 27.02
CA ARG A 128 -9.38 -9.86 27.29
C ARG A 128 -8.15 -10.68 27.70
N GLN A 129 -6.96 -10.06 27.77
CA GLN A 129 -5.73 -10.75 28.15
C GLN A 129 -5.64 -11.00 29.67
N SER A 130 -4.84 -12.00 30.04
CA SER A 130 -4.66 -12.42 31.44
C SER A 130 -3.95 -11.34 32.27
N MET A 131 -4.21 -11.32 33.58
CA MET A 131 -3.54 -10.39 34.50
C MET A 131 -2.01 -10.60 34.55
N SER A 132 -1.54 -11.84 34.34
CA SER A 132 -0.10 -12.16 34.25
C SER A 132 0.59 -11.41 33.10
N PHE A 133 -0.08 -11.30 31.94
CA PHE A 133 0.46 -10.58 30.79
C PHE A 133 0.69 -9.08 31.09
N PHE A 134 -0.21 -8.45 31.85
CA PHE A 134 -0.07 -7.05 32.26
C PHE A 134 0.96 -6.83 33.38
N GLN A 135 1.34 -7.88 34.11
CA GLN A 135 2.41 -7.82 35.11
C GLN A 135 3.80 -7.91 34.46
N ASP A 136 3.92 -8.65 33.35
CA ASP A 136 5.18 -8.86 32.64
C ASP A 136 5.53 -7.75 31.63
N GLU A 137 4.55 -7.08 31.01
CA GLU A 137 4.76 -5.95 30.10
C GLU A 137 4.17 -4.64 30.63
N PHE A 138 4.99 -3.58 30.70
CA PHE A 138 4.52 -2.23 31.04
C PHE A 138 3.46 -1.74 30.03
N ALA A 139 2.32 -1.26 30.56
CA ALA A 139 1.18 -0.77 29.78
C ALA A 139 1.53 0.30 28.70
N GLY A 140 2.56 1.11 28.95
CA GLY A 140 3.07 2.08 27.97
C GLY A 140 3.70 1.45 26.73
N ARG A 141 4.47 0.36 26.90
CA ARG A 141 5.10 -0.39 25.79
C ARG A 141 4.03 -1.06 24.94
N ILE A 142 3.03 -1.65 25.58
CA ILE A 142 1.89 -2.29 24.94
C ILE A 142 1.13 -1.28 24.07
N SER A 143 0.85 -0.08 24.61
CA SER A 143 0.11 0.96 23.89
C SER A 143 0.88 1.51 22.67
N THR A 144 2.20 1.67 22.79
CA THR A 144 3.04 2.08 21.65
C THR A 144 3.13 1.00 20.58
N LYS A 145 3.34 -0.27 20.98
CA LYS A 145 3.34 -1.42 20.06
C LYS A 145 2.00 -1.53 19.32
N LEU A 146 0.89 -1.34 20.03
CA LEU A 146 -0.47 -1.32 19.48
C LEU A 146 -0.61 -0.26 18.38
N MET A 147 -0.20 0.98 18.69
CA MET A 147 -0.31 2.12 17.78
C MET A 147 0.49 1.92 16.49
N GLN A 148 1.75 1.49 16.64
CA GLN A 148 2.67 1.30 15.51
C GLN A 148 2.28 0.09 14.66
N THR A 149 1.86 -1.01 15.29
CA THR A 149 1.42 -2.20 14.57
C THR A 149 0.18 -1.91 13.72
N ALA A 150 -0.78 -1.14 14.24
CA ALA A 150 -1.96 -0.77 13.46
C ALA A 150 -1.64 0.06 12.21
N LEU A 151 -0.68 0.98 12.31
CA LEU A 151 -0.20 1.77 11.17
C LEU A 151 0.59 0.92 10.18
N ALA A 152 1.51 0.08 10.67
CA ALA A 152 2.33 -0.79 9.83
C ALA A 152 1.48 -1.81 9.05
N VAL A 153 0.44 -2.38 9.68
CA VAL A 153 -0.49 -3.30 9.02
C VAL A 153 -1.26 -2.58 7.91
N ARG A 154 -1.79 -1.37 8.19
CA ARG A 154 -2.44 -0.54 7.15
C ARG A 154 -1.50 -0.32 5.97
N GLU A 155 -0.29 0.15 6.24
CA GLU A 155 0.67 0.48 5.19
C GLU A 155 1.05 -0.74 4.35
N THR A 156 1.23 -1.89 4.99
CA THR A 156 1.53 -3.16 4.30
C THR A 156 0.40 -3.58 3.37
N VAL A 157 -0.85 -3.59 3.86
CA VAL A 157 -2.02 -3.98 3.05
C VAL A 157 -2.22 -3.02 1.89
N MET A 158 -2.15 -1.71 2.15
CA MET A 158 -2.33 -0.68 1.12
C MET A 158 -1.25 -0.78 0.05
N LYS A 159 0.03 -0.93 0.42
CA LYS A 159 1.12 -1.11 -0.56
C LYS A 159 0.98 -2.41 -1.36
N LEU A 160 0.55 -3.50 -0.72
CA LEU A 160 0.39 -4.80 -1.36
C LEU A 160 -0.77 -4.81 -2.37
N LEU A 161 -1.82 -4.02 -2.16
CA LEU A 161 -3.00 -4.03 -3.03
C LEU A 161 -3.03 -2.87 -4.03
N ASP A 162 -2.38 -1.76 -3.72
CA ASP A 162 -2.29 -0.61 -4.60
C ASP A 162 -1.01 -0.68 -5.45
N VAL A 163 0.15 -0.44 -4.83
CA VAL A 163 1.44 -0.32 -5.53
C VAL A 163 1.81 -1.62 -6.24
N LEU A 164 1.67 -2.77 -5.59
CA LEU A 164 2.00 -4.05 -6.22
C LEU A 164 1.06 -4.36 -7.40
N ASN A 165 -0.24 -4.09 -7.26
CA ASN A 165 -1.19 -4.28 -8.35
C ASN A 165 -0.88 -3.37 -9.54
N TYR A 166 -0.62 -2.08 -9.28
CA TYR A 166 -0.18 -1.12 -10.29
C TYR A 166 1.05 -1.64 -11.04
N VAL A 167 2.09 -2.06 -10.32
CA VAL A 167 3.34 -2.58 -10.89
C VAL A 167 3.06 -3.81 -11.75
N ILE A 168 2.26 -4.78 -11.27
CA ILE A 168 1.94 -6.00 -12.02
C ILE A 168 1.24 -5.66 -13.34
N VAL A 169 0.19 -4.83 -13.29
CA VAL A 169 -0.57 -4.44 -14.48
C VAL A 169 0.29 -3.67 -15.47
N TYR A 170 1.11 -2.74 -14.97
CA TYR A 170 2.02 -1.95 -15.79
C TYR A 170 3.06 -2.84 -16.49
N PHE A 171 3.75 -3.71 -15.74
CA PHE A 171 4.72 -4.64 -16.32
C PHE A 171 4.09 -5.60 -17.31
N ALA A 172 2.94 -6.19 -16.98
CA ALA A 172 2.22 -7.08 -17.88
C ALA A 172 1.81 -6.34 -19.17
N GLY A 173 1.34 -5.10 -19.03
CA GLY A 173 0.96 -4.24 -20.14
C GLY A 173 2.15 -3.89 -21.05
N THR A 174 3.26 -3.44 -20.48
CA THR A 174 4.50 -3.15 -21.24
C THR A 174 5.04 -4.41 -21.91
N LEU A 175 5.05 -5.56 -21.22
CA LEU A 175 5.52 -6.82 -21.78
C LEU A 175 4.62 -7.28 -22.94
N PHE A 176 3.31 -7.10 -22.82
CA PHE A 176 2.35 -7.41 -23.88
C PHE A 176 2.59 -6.54 -25.12
N ILE A 177 2.79 -5.22 -24.94
CA ILE A 177 3.11 -4.31 -26.05
C ILE A 177 4.45 -4.70 -26.69
N ALA A 178 5.49 -4.96 -25.89
CA ALA A 178 6.80 -5.37 -26.40
C ALA A 178 6.72 -6.69 -27.18
N ALA A 179 5.99 -7.68 -26.66
CA ALA A 179 5.77 -8.96 -27.32
C ALA A 179 4.97 -8.83 -28.62
N SER A 180 4.08 -7.85 -28.72
CA SER A 180 3.35 -7.56 -29.97
C SER A 180 4.23 -6.93 -31.05
N ALA A 181 5.33 -6.27 -30.67
CA ALA A 181 6.28 -5.66 -31.60
C ALA A 181 7.33 -6.67 -32.11
N ASP A 182 8.06 -7.31 -31.19
CA ASP A 182 8.98 -8.42 -31.50
C ASP A 182 9.30 -9.22 -30.23
N LEU A 183 9.38 -10.55 -30.34
CA LEU A 183 9.79 -11.43 -29.24
C LEU A 183 11.21 -11.11 -28.75
N VAL A 184 12.09 -10.62 -29.63
CA VAL A 184 13.46 -10.22 -29.25
C VAL A 184 13.44 -8.99 -28.34
N LEU A 185 12.52 -8.05 -28.55
CA LEU A 185 12.35 -6.86 -27.71
C LEU A 185 11.87 -7.21 -26.29
N MET A 186 11.20 -8.35 -26.11
CA MET A 186 10.74 -8.84 -24.80
C MET A 186 11.89 -9.32 -23.90
N VAL A 187 12.95 -9.89 -24.49
CA VAL A 187 14.08 -10.51 -23.77
C VAL A 187 14.75 -9.56 -22.77
N PRO A 188 15.17 -8.32 -23.12
CA PRO A 188 15.81 -7.42 -22.16
C PRO A 188 14.89 -7.07 -20.97
N PHE A 189 13.58 -6.89 -21.20
CA PHE A 189 12.63 -6.64 -20.11
C PHE A 189 12.48 -7.84 -19.18
N ALA A 190 12.42 -9.05 -19.73
CA ALA A 190 12.34 -10.28 -18.94
C ALA A 190 13.60 -10.50 -18.10
N VAL A 191 14.80 -10.30 -18.69
CA VAL A 191 16.08 -10.38 -17.98
C VAL A 191 16.14 -9.35 -16.85
N TRP A 192 15.73 -8.11 -17.13
CA TRP A 192 15.68 -7.05 -16.13
C TRP A 192 14.73 -7.39 -14.98
N LEU A 193 13.54 -7.94 -15.28
CA LEU A 193 12.57 -8.37 -14.26
C LEU A 193 13.13 -9.48 -13.36
N VAL A 194 13.79 -10.48 -13.95
CA VAL A 194 14.45 -11.56 -13.18
C VAL A 194 15.56 -11.00 -12.29
N ALA A 195 16.41 -10.11 -12.82
CA ALA A 195 17.46 -9.45 -12.05
C ALA A 195 16.87 -8.63 -10.89
N TYR A 196 15.77 -7.92 -11.12
CA TYR A 196 15.08 -7.15 -10.09
C TYR A 196 14.52 -8.05 -8.98
N ILE A 197 13.89 -9.18 -9.33
CA ILE A 197 13.39 -10.15 -8.34
C ILE A 197 14.54 -10.77 -7.52
N LEU A 198 15.66 -11.09 -8.15
CA LEU A 198 16.85 -11.60 -7.47
C LEU A 198 17.43 -10.58 -6.49
N LEU A 199 17.52 -9.31 -6.89
CA LEU A 199 17.93 -8.22 -6.01
C LEU A 199 16.97 -8.08 -4.83
N LEU A 200 15.65 -8.07 -5.06
CA LEU A 200 14.68 -8.02 -3.97
C LEU A 200 14.85 -9.19 -2.99
N ARG A 201 15.00 -10.42 -3.49
CA ARG A 201 15.21 -11.60 -2.65
C ARG A 201 16.50 -11.51 -1.82
N PHE A 202 17.53 -10.83 -2.32
CA PHE A 202 18.79 -10.64 -1.61
C PHE A 202 18.73 -9.48 -0.58
N PHE A 203 18.12 -8.35 -0.94
CA PHE A 203 18.08 -7.14 -0.12
C PHE A 203 16.96 -7.13 0.93
N ILE A 204 15.76 -7.66 0.62
CA ILE A 204 14.64 -7.74 1.57
C ILE A 204 15.01 -8.44 2.89
N PRO A 205 15.61 -9.65 2.90
CA PRO A 205 15.95 -10.32 4.16
C PRO A 205 16.98 -9.54 4.97
N ARG A 206 17.95 -8.90 4.31
CA ARG A 206 18.95 -8.05 4.99
C ARG A 206 18.30 -6.81 5.63
N LEU A 207 17.39 -6.14 4.92
CA LEU A 207 16.63 -5.02 5.48
C LEU A 207 15.77 -5.43 6.67
N ARG A 208 15.22 -6.65 6.65
CA ARG A 208 14.39 -7.15 7.75
C ARG A 208 15.21 -7.30 9.04
N VAL A 209 16.40 -7.90 8.95
CA VAL A 209 17.29 -8.09 10.10
C VAL A 209 17.73 -6.75 10.69
N VAL A 210 18.10 -5.78 9.85
CA VAL A 210 18.52 -4.45 10.33
C VAL A 210 17.35 -3.69 10.97
N SER A 211 16.15 -3.75 10.38
CA SER A 211 14.95 -3.13 10.95
C SER A 211 14.56 -3.72 12.31
N GLU A 212 14.74 -5.03 12.48
CA GLU A 212 14.46 -5.74 13.74
C GLU A 212 15.44 -5.31 14.84
N GLN A 213 16.74 -5.27 14.53
CA GLN A 213 17.77 -4.77 15.45
C GLN A 213 17.53 -3.31 15.85
N GLN A 214 17.08 -2.47 14.91
CA GLN A 214 16.77 -1.07 15.17
C GLN A 214 15.52 -0.91 16.06
N ALA A 215 14.49 -1.74 15.87
CA ALA A 215 13.29 -1.75 16.70
C ALA A 215 13.60 -2.19 18.14
N ASP A 216 14.43 -3.23 18.30
CA ASP A 216 14.86 -3.73 19.60
C ASP A 216 15.68 -2.70 20.35
N ALA A 217 16.67 -2.08 19.70
CA ALA A 217 17.49 -1.02 20.29
C ALA A 217 16.64 0.19 20.74
N ARG A 218 15.61 0.56 19.96
CA ARG A 218 14.70 1.66 20.31
C ARG A 218 13.81 1.31 21.51
N SER A 219 13.37 0.05 21.61
CA SER A 219 12.60 -0.44 22.77
C SER A 219 13.45 -0.52 24.04
N LEU A 220 14.75 -0.77 23.88
CA LEU A 220 15.76 -0.81 24.94
C LEU A 220 16.22 0.57 25.38
N MET A 221 16.02 1.65 24.61
CA MET A 221 16.35 3.02 25.02
C MET A 221 15.28 3.65 25.94
N ASP A 222 14.01 3.28 25.82
CA ASP A 222 12.93 3.79 26.70
C ASP A 222 12.89 3.14 28.10
N GLY A 223 13.60 2.02 28.30
CA GLY A 223 13.63 1.24 29.54
C GLY A 223 14.64 1.65 30.63
N PRO A 224 15.90 2.02 30.34
CA PRO A 224 16.95 2.18 31.36
C PRO A 224 17.02 3.59 31.91
N HIS A 225 16.57 4.61 31.16
CA HIS A 225 16.68 6.00 31.58
C HIS A 225 15.85 6.33 32.83
N ARG A 226 14.85 5.50 33.15
CA ARG A 226 14.09 5.61 34.40
C ARG A 226 14.76 4.91 35.58
N ARG A 227 15.52 3.83 35.39
CA ARG A 227 16.25 3.16 36.50
C ARG A 227 17.38 4.02 37.06
N GLN A 228 18.10 4.73 36.19
CA GLN A 228 19.19 5.63 36.64
C GLN A 228 18.69 6.84 37.44
N LEU A 229 17.47 7.32 37.16
CA LEU A 229 16.87 8.42 37.93
C LEU A 229 16.38 8.00 39.31
N TYR A 230 16.04 6.73 39.53
CA TYR A 230 15.74 6.22 40.88
C TYR A 230 17.01 5.93 41.67
N GLU A 231 18.06 5.36 41.05
CA GLU A 231 19.35 5.13 41.72
C GLU A 231 20.06 6.44 42.16
N TYR A 232 19.86 7.55 41.43
CA TYR A 232 20.38 8.86 41.86
C TYR A 232 19.54 9.50 42.98
N ARG A 233 18.21 9.33 42.96
CA ARG A 233 17.33 9.90 43.99
C ARG A 233 17.44 9.19 45.34
N ASP A 234 17.75 7.89 45.36
CA ASP A 234 18.02 7.17 46.61
C ASP A 234 19.42 7.46 47.18
N ARG A 235 20.37 7.93 46.37
CA ARG A 235 21.68 8.38 46.86
C ARG A 235 21.65 9.76 47.52
N GLU A 236 20.74 10.64 47.13
CA GLU A 236 20.59 11.96 47.75
C GLU A 236 19.70 11.96 49.01
N ALA A 237 18.95 10.88 49.26
CA ALA A 237 18.14 10.74 50.48
C ALA A 237 18.93 10.23 51.71
N PHE A 238 20.21 9.92 51.56
CA PHE A 238 21.10 9.39 52.61
C PHE A 238 22.31 10.31 52.92
N LEU A 239 22.29 11.57 52.48
CA LEU A 239 23.21 12.64 52.90
C LEU A 239 22.40 13.76 53.55
#